data_AF-A0A5N0EJF4-F1
#
_entry.id   AF-A0A5N0EJF4-F1
#
_cell.length_a   1.000
_cell.length_b   1.000
_cell.length_c   1.000
_cell.angle_alpha   90.00
_cell.angle_beta   90.00
_cell.angle_gamma   90.00
#
_symmetry.space_group_name_H-M   'P 1'
#
loop_
_entity.id
_entity.type
_entity.pdbx_description
1 polymer ?
#
loop_
_entity_poly.entity_id
_entity_poly.type
_entity_poly.pdbx_seq_one_letter_code
_entity_poly.pdbx_strand_id
1 'polypeptide(L)'
;MGAISWLAFRGKGFDGVCAELGLRRTGERVEFPRPHAVATELADGWLVVVVIDDSSEFVDEGAKGPALERLSAGCEVVSCTLDDYTRYADVAGWYDGAQVWSVVRDSPADGEYHDLRVVGQLPLRLWDDLDQLLAEQRAADDRDEVDYLFDVPEQLGWSLTGFRHSARFGEPRPEFFEVLDRPAIADLMSLTAEMIGYALAALGYRPVGEFGIAWGAEYVLTDRMSELVAPAIRVFLERSPGGEVAVSADATVISTGVRDVMLTLPSQAWLEYDSEQCVRRGVIDSIGFGKFESSWSFPGALSVQEFVTNGRDGVEWVLSYAAGPVFQWHAERDTVAQLVVLARVQNEGGYVEPERLRGTVVLCLLDDAATTAADLMQWYLSLERYYARESRERAAAFDHALRDRFPEYARLRGISG
;
A
#
# COMPACT_ATOMS: atom_id res chain seq x y z
N MET A 1 2.94 -6.81 13.23
CA MET A 1 3.60 -5.55 12.90
C MET A 1 5.08 -5.84 13.04
N GLY A 2 5.92 -5.43 12.08
CA GLY A 2 7.37 -5.67 12.15
C GLY A 2 8.04 -4.75 13.17
N ALA A 3 9.37 -4.74 13.18
CA ALA A 3 10.12 -3.80 14.00
C ALA A 3 10.05 -2.38 13.40
N ILE A 4 9.93 -1.37 14.26
CA ILE A 4 10.03 0.03 13.87
C ILE A 4 11.15 0.69 14.65
N SER A 5 12.00 1.43 13.94
CA SER A 5 13.04 2.25 14.55
C SER A 5 12.88 3.70 14.13
N TRP A 6 13.11 4.63 15.05
CA TRP A 6 13.23 6.04 14.72
C TRP A 6 14.44 6.67 15.41
N LEU A 7 15.00 7.66 14.73
CA LEU A 7 16.19 8.41 15.14
C LEU A 7 15.83 9.90 15.17
N ALA A 8 16.03 10.57 16.29
CA ALA A 8 15.90 12.01 16.39
C ALA A 8 17.28 12.66 16.50
N PHE A 9 17.58 13.61 15.63
CA PHE A 9 18.85 14.32 15.54
C PHE A 9 18.70 15.77 15.97
N ARG A 10 19.65 16.29 16.74
CA ARG A 10 19.76 17.72 17.04
C ARG A 10 21.21 18.16 16.88
N GLY A 11 21.41 19.22 16.08
CA GLY A 11 22.74 19.76 15.77
C GLY A 11 23.29 19.33 14.40
N LYS A 12 22.57 18.50 13.65
CA LYS A 12 22.81 18.22 12.22
C LYS A 12 21.64 18.69 11.37
N GLY A 13 21.93 19.24 10.19
CA GLY A 13 20.91 19.61 9.21
C GLY A 13 20.39 18.41 8.43
N PHE A 14 19.19 18.54 7.86
CA PHE A 14 18.48 17.47 7.15
C PHE A 14 19.32 16.80 6.07
N ASP A 15 19.91 17.57 5.16
CA ASP A 15 20.70 17.00 4.06
C ASP A 15 21.95 16.25 4.58
N GLY A 16 22.54 16.69 5.70
CA GLY A 16 23.67 16.02 6.33
C GLY A 16 23.29 14.67 6.93
N VAL A 17 22.15 14.62 7.64
CA VAL A 17 21.60 13.37 8.18
C VAL A 17 21.24 12.39 7.05
N CYS A 18 20.60 12.86 5.99
CA CYS A 18 20.31 12.03 4.82
C CYS A 18 21.60 11.46 4.22
N ALA A 19 22.62 12.29 3.98
CA ALA A 19 23.88 11.84 3.41
C ALA A 19 24.58 10.78 4.27
N GLU A 20 24.59 10.93 5.60
CA GLU A 20 25.19 9.95 6.51
C GLU A 20 24.40 8.63 6.58
N LEU A 21 23.07 8.68 6.41
CA LEU A 21 22.21 7.50 6.33
C LEU A 21 22.20 6.86 4.92
N GLY A 22 22.91 7.44 3.94
CA GLY A 22 22.86 7.00 2.55
C GLY A 22 21.48 7.21 1.90
N LEU A 23 20.71 8.16 2.43
CA LEU A 23 19.39 8.52 1.98
C LEU A 23 19.42 9.83 1.17
N ARG A 24 18.37 10.06 0.40
CA ARG A 24 18.07 11.31 -0.29
C ARG A 24 16.64 11.71 -0.04
N ARG A 25 16.41 13.02 -0.07
CA ARG A 25 15.10 13.65 -0.05
C ARG A 25 14.39 13.45 -1.38
N THR A 26 13.10 13.15 -1.33
CA THR A 26 12.27 12.98 -2.55
C THR A 26 11.38 14.18 -2.83
N GLY A 27 11.12 15.02 -1.81
CA GLY A 27 10.10 16.07 -1.86
C GLY A 27 8.65 15.58 -1.75
N GLU A 28 8.41 14.27 -1.82
CA GLU A 28 7.09 13.67 -1.59
C GLU A 28 6.76 13.73 -0.08
N ARG A 29 5.49 13.99 0.25
CA ARG A 29 5.02 14.07 1.65
C ARG A 29 3.87 13.12 1.91
N VAL A 30 3.94 12.44 3.06
CA VAL A 30 2.92 11.49 3.52
C VAL A 30 2.47 11.85 4.93
N GLU A 31 1.19 11.60 5.25
CA GLU A 31 0.64 11.85 6.60
C GLU A 31 1.12 10.80 7.62
N PHE A 32 1.35 9.57 7.16
CA PHE A 32 1.75 8.45 8.01
C PHE A 32 3.12 7.93 7.62
N PRO A 33 4.00 7.62 8.60
CA PRO A 33 5.28 6.98 8.34
C PRO A 33 5.02 5.53 7.96
N ARG A 34 4.70 5.28 6.69
CA ARG A 34 4.55 3.94 6.10
C ARG A 34 5.66 3.58 5.10
N PRO A 35 6.22 4.52 4.32
CA PRO A 35 7.37 4.23 3.49
C PRO A 35 8.56 3.75 4.33
N HIS A 36 9.47 2.98 3.70
CA HIS A 36 10.69 2.42 4.31
C HIS A 36 11.47 3.43 5.15
N ALA A 37 11.61 4.67 4.65
CA ALA A 37 12.20 5.76 5.39
C ALA A 37 11.42 7.06 5.16
N VAL A 38 11.12 7.76 6.24
CA VAL A 38 10.54 9.11 6.17
C VAL A 38 11.17 10.00 7.23
N ALA A 39 11.07 11.32 7.06
CA ALA A 39 11.60 12.26 8.03
C ALA A 39 10.75 13.53 8.20
N THR A 40 10.89 14.18 9.35
CA THR A 40 10.24 15.45 9.65
C THR A 40 11.07 16.27 10.64
N GLU A 41 11.03 17.59 10.49
CA GLU A 41 11.55 18.51 11.49
C GLU A 41 10.46 18.84 12.52
N LEU A 42 10.83 18.89 13.79
CA LEU A 42 9.97 19.27 14.91
C LEU A 42 10.30 20.69 15.38
N ALA A 43 9.35 21.32 16.08
CA ALA A 43 9.47 22.72 16.51
C ALA A 43 10.70 23.00 17.42
N ASP A 44 11.15 22.01 18.19
CA ASP A 44 12.28 22.13 19.13
C ASP A 44 13.64 21.78 18.51
N GLY A 45 13.73 21.83 17.17
CA GLY A 45 14.97 21.63 16.42
C GLY A 45 15.41 20.18 16.28
N TRP A 46 14.53 19.23 16.59
CA TRP A 46 14.75 17.81 16.29
C TRP A 46 14.40 17.52 14.84
N LEU A 47 15.28 16.81 14.14
CA LEU A 47 14.95 16.11 12.92
C LEU A 47 14.70 14.64 13.24
N VAL A 48 13.51 14.14 13.01
CA VAL A 48 13.18 12.72 13.19
C VAL A 48 13.25 12.01 11.85
N VAL A 49 13.95 10.89 11.82
CA VAL A 49 13.95 9.91 10.72
C VAL A 49 13.33 8.63 11.25
N VAL A 50 12.25 8.18 10.62
CA VAL A 50 11.62 6.89 10.90
C VAL A 50 12.07 5.90 9.84
N VAL A 51 12.58 4.75 10.27
CA VAL A 51 13.00 3.64 9.41
C VAL A 51 12.17 2.42 9.77
N ILE A 52 11.43 1.92 8.79
CA ILE A 52 10.57 0.75 8.91
C ILE A 52 11.22 -0.33 8.05
N ASP A 53 12.03 -1.16 8.70
CA ASP A 53 12.79 -2.22 8.03
C ASP A 53 13.32 -3.22 9.07
N ASP A 54 12.81 -4.45 9.00
CA ASP A 54 13.21 -5.59 9.83
C ASP A 54 14.69 -5.99 9.60
N SER A 55 15.33 -5.48 8.55
CA SER A 55 16.73 -5.73 8.19
C SER A 55 17.66 -4.51 8.41
N SER A 56 17.15 -3.41 8.98
CA SER A 56 17.99 -2.24 9.20
C SER A 56 19.09 -2.49 10.23
N GLU A 57 20.25 -1.85 10.03
CA GLU A 57 21.35 -1.83 11.00
C GLU A 57 20.93 -1.26 12.37
N PHE A 58 19.75 -0.63 12.47
CA PHE A 58 19.19 -0.07 13.69
C PHE A 58 18.35 -1.04 14.50
N VAL A 59 18.00 -2.20 13.92
CA VAL A 59 17.30 -3.30 14.59
C VAL A 59 18.31 -4.37 15.03
N ASP A 60 19.36 -4.63 14.25
CA ASP A 60 20.44 -5.55 14.64
C ASP A 60 21.33 -4.93 15.75
N GLU A 61 21.26 -5.48 16.97
CA GLU A 61 22.06 -5.02 18.12
C GLU A 61 23.57 -4.95 17.83
N GLY A 62 24.09 -5.85 17.00
CA GLY A 62 25.51 -5.90 16.65
C GLY A 62 25.94 -4.75 15.72
N ALA A 63 25.04 -4.25 14.89
CA ALA A 63 25.29 -3.17 13.94
C ALA A 63 24.86 -1.78 14.45
N LYS A 64 23.85 -1.74 15.34
CA LYS A 64 23.23 -0.51 15.85
C LYS A 64 24.22 0.40 16.55
N GLY A 65 25.04 -0.15 17.44
CA GLY A 65 26.02 0.62 18.21
C GLY A 65 27.00 1.41 17.33
N PRO A 66 27.78 0.73 16.45
CA PRO A 66 28.70 1.40 15.53
C PRO A 66 28.01 2.43 14.60
N ALA A 67 26.78 2.15 14.15
CA ALA A 67 26.03 3.09 13.33
C ALA A 67 25.68 4.36 14.12
N LEU A 68 25.20 4.25 15.35
CA LEU A 68 24.83 5.38 16.21
C LEU A 68 26.04 6.16 16.72
N GLU A 69 27.19 5.52 16.97
CA GLU A 69 28.46 6.20 17.25
C GLU A 69 28.85 7.11 16.07
N ARG A 70 28.82 6.58 14.84
CA ARG A 70 29.09 7.38 13.64
C ARG A 70 28.08 8.52 13.45
N LEU A 71 26.79 8.22 13.56
CA LEU A 71 25.70 9.17 13.32
C LEU A 71 25.60 10.27 14.40
N SER A 72 26.04 10.01 15.62
CA SER A 72 26.04 11.01 16.70
C SER A 72 27.31 11.84 16.78
N ALA A 73 28.34 11.55 15.97
CA ALA A 73 29.56 12.36 15.93
C ALA A 73 29.22 13.84 15.65
N GLY A 74 29.61 14.75 16.55
CA GLY A 74 29.32 16.18 16.47
C GLY A 74 27.87 16.61 16.72
N CYS A 75 26.98 15.73 17.20
CA CYS A 75 25.58 16.10 17.49
C CYS A 75 24.95 15.25 18.60
N GLU A 76 23.69 15.54 18.91
CA GLU A 76 22.85 14.72 19.80
C GLU A 76 21.94 13.82 18.96
N VAL A 77 21.86 12.53 19.31
CA VAL A 77 20.97 11.55 18.67
C VAL A 77 20.19 10.79 19.73
N VAL A 78 18.90 10.62 19.50
CA VAL A 78 18.03 9.74 20.29
C VAL A 78 17.55 8.63 19.36
N SER A 79 17.86 7.39 19.70
CA SER A 79 17.34 6.22 18.98
C SER A 79 16.25 5.55 19.79
N CYS A 80 15.21 5.05 19.13
CA CYS A 80 14.22 4.20 19.75
C CYS A 80 13.81 3.09 18.78
N THR A 81 13.75 1.85 19.26
CA THR A 81 13.31 0.69 18.50
C THR A 81 12.22 -0.03 19.27
N LEU A 82 11.20 -0.49 18.55
CA LEU A 82 10.14 -1.34 19.07
C LEU A 82 9.96 -2.52 18.12
N ASP A 83 9.95 -3.73 18.67
CA ASP A 83 9.70 -4.96 17.92
C ASP A 83 8.59 -5.74 18.64
N ASP A 84 7.39 -5.66 18.07
CA ASP A 84 6.20 -6.34 18.59
C ASP A 84 6.33 -7.86 18.58
N TYR A 85 7.15 -8.41 17.69
CA TYR A 85 7.30 -9.87 17.54
C TYR A 85 8.17 -10.45 18.65
N THR A 86 9.32 -9.82 18.91
CA THR A 86 10.24 -10.25 19.97
C THR A 86 9.91 -9.63 21.33
N ARG A 87 8.99 -8.65 21.38
CA ARG A 87 8.69 -7.82 22.55
C ARG A 87 9.92 -7.07 23.07
N TYR A 88 10.82 -6.73 22.15
CA TYR A 88 11.96 -5.87 22.42
C TYR A 88 11.58 -4.40 22.25
N ALA A 89 12.01 -3.56 23.19
CA ALA A 89 11.88 -2.12 23.07
C ALA A 89 13.10 -1.44 23.70
N ASP A 90 13.66 -0.43 23.04
CA ASP A 90 14.73 0.38 23.62
C ASP A 90 14.62 1.86 23.26
N VAL A 91 15.26 2.67 24.09
CA VAL A 91 15.51 4.07 23.81
C VAL A 91 16.89 4.42 24.34
N ALA A 92 17.69 5.11 23.55
CA ALA A 92 19.05 5.46 23.89
C ALA A 92 19.39 6.88 23.46
N GLY A 93 20.17 7.56 24.29
CA GLY A 93 20.71 8.88 23.99
C GLY A 93 22.20 8.80 23.71
N TRP A 94 22.58 9.40 22.59
CA TRP A 94 23.94 9.45 22.07
C TRP A 94 24.38 10.90 21.91
N TYR A 95 25.64 11.15 22.22
CA TYR A 95 26.24 12.46 22.06
C TYR A 95 27.70 12.32 21.66
N ASP A 96 28.06 12.97 20.55
CA ASP A 96 29.43 13.04 20.05
C ASP A 96 30.12 11.66 19.93
N GLY A 97 29.39 10.69 19.40
CA GLY A 97 29.87 9.32 19.19
C GLY A 97 29.77 8.39 20.39
N ALA A 98 29.34 8.87 21.55
CA ALA A 98 29.21 8.03 22.75
C ALA A 98 27.75 7.82 23.14
N GLN A 99 27.40 6.59 23.50
CA GLN A 99 26.15 6.30 24.20
C GLN A 99 26.23 6.86 25.62
N VAL A 100 25.36 7.81 25.94
CA VAL A 100 25.31 8.48 27.26
C VAL A 100 24.38 7.73 28.20
N TRP A 101 23.27 7.22 27.68
CA TRP A 101 22.28 6.47 28.43
C TRP A 101 21.43 5.56 27.52
N SER A 102 20.79 4.56 28.12
CA SER A 102 19.69 3.81 27.49
C SER A 102 18.74 3.22 28.51
N VAL A 103 17.50 2.99 28.07
CA VAL A 103 16.51 2.18 28.75
C VAL A 103 16.09 1.07 27.78
N VAL A 104 16.23 -0.18 28.21
CA VAL A 104 15.96 -1.36 27.38
C VAL A 104 14.95 -2.25 28.09
N ARG A 105 13.88 -2.60 27.39
CA ARG A 105 12.97 -3.69 27.70
C ARG A 105 13.31 -4.84 26.76
N ASP A 106 13.90 -5.87 27.31
CA ASP A 106 14.17 -7.13 26.61
C ASP A 106 13.42 -8.23 27.33
N SER A 107 12.48 -8.89 26.66
CA SER A 107 11.68 -9.95 27.28
C SER A 107 12.37 -11.29 27.08
N PRO A 108 12.89 -11.93 28.14
CA PRO A 108 13.41 -13.28 28.01
C PRO A 108 12.29 -14.24 27.61
N ALA A 109 12.65 -15.29 26.87
CA ALA A 109 11.74 -16.34 26.38
C ALA A 109 10.97 -17.06 27.49
N ASP A 110 11.40 -16.91 28.76
CA ASP A 110 10.90 -17.66 29.91
C ASP A 110 9.80 -16.93 30.71
N GLY A 111 9.29 -15.79 30.23
CA GLY A 111 8.02 -15.20 30.70
C GLY A 111 8.08 -14.32 31.95
N GLU A 112 9.25 -13.81 32.35
CA GLU A 112 9.34 -12.76 33.37
C GLU A 112 9.17 -11.36 32.72
N TYR A 113 8.00 -10.76 32.90
CA TYR A 113 7.58 -9.49 32.28
C TYR A 113 8.00 -8.21 33.02
N HIS A 114 9.11 -8.23 33.77
CA HIS A 114 9.30 -7.23 34.84
C HIS A 114 10.57 -6.38 34.79
N ASP A 115 11.52 -6.68 33.89
CA ASP A 115 12.81 -6.02 33.94
C ASP A 115 12.99 -4.97 32.83
N LEU A 116 13.16 -3.72 33.27
CA LEU A 116 13.70 -2.62 32.50
C LEU A 116 15.16 -2.39 32.91
N ARG A 117 16.06 -2.41 31.93
CA ARG A 117 17.47 -2.16 32.14
C ARG A 117 17.80 -0.71 31.81
N VAL A 118 18.20 0.05 32.83
CA VAL A 118 18.69 1.43 32.67
C VAL A 118 20.22 1.43 32.71
N VAL A 119 20.86 2.02 31.71
CA VAL A 119 22.32 2.15 31.60
C VAL A 119 22.68 3.62 31.44
N GLY A 120 23.80 4.03 32.04
CA GLY A 120 24.33 5.38 31.90
C GLY A 120 23.58 6.44 32.73
N GLN A 121 23.72 7.71 32.34
CA GLN A 121 23.14 8.83 33.06
C GLN A 121 21.89 9.36 32.33
N LEU A 122 20.72 8.86 32.72
CA LEU A 122 19.44 9.32 32.19
C LEU A 122 19.25 10.83 32.48
N PRO A 123 18.76 11.63 31.51
CA PRO A 123 18.47 13.05 31.72
C PRO A 123 17.51 13.25 32.90
N LEU A 124 17.79 14.25 33.76
CA LEU A 124 17.01 14.46 35.00
C LEU A 124 15.50 14.51 34.77
N ARG A 125 15.08 15.15 33.67
CA ARG A 125 13.65 15.30 33.31
C ARG A 125 12.93 13.99 33.01
N LEU A 126 13.63 12.91 32.72
CA LEU A 126 13.04 11.62 32.37
C LEU A 126 12.84 10.71 33.59
N TRP A 127 13.42 11.03 34.75
CA TRP A 127 13.25 10.21 35.95
C TRP A 127 11.81 10.25 36.47
N ASP A 128 11.18 11.43 36.48
CA ASP A 128 9.79 11.58 36.92
C ASP A 128 8.84 10.74 36.03
N ASP A 129 9.07 10.76 34.71
CA ASP A 129 8.29 9.96 33.75
C ASP A 129 8.52 8.45 33.95
N LEU A 130 9.77 8.02 34.11
CA LEU A 130 10.10 6.62 34.36
C LEU A 130 9.49 6.12 35.68
N ASP A 131 9.57 6.91 36.75
CA ASP A 131 9.00 6.56 38.06
C ASP A 131 7.47 6.45 38.00
N GLN A 132 6.81 7.35 37.25
CA GLN A 132 5.38 7.29 37.02
C GLN A 132 4.99 6.00 36.27
N LEU A 133 5.66 5.69 35.15
CA LEU A 133 5.34 4.51 34.34
C LEU A 133 5.58 3.20 35.12
N LEU A 134 6.66 3.14 35.90
CA LEU A 134 6.92 2.02 36.80
C LEU A 134 5.86 1.91 37.91
N ALA A 135 5.31 3.03 38.39
CA ALA A 135 4.22 3.02 39.36
C ALA A 135 2.91 2.51 38.74
N GLU A 136 2.63 2.86 37.49
CA GLU A 136 1.47 2.37 36.73
C GLU A 136 1.55 0.84 36.54
N GLN A 137 2.68 0.28 36.11
CA GLN A 137 2.88 -1.17 36.04
C GLN A 137 2.65 -1.87 37.39
N ARG A 138 3.15 -1.29 38.49
CA ARG A 138 2.96 -1.87 39.83
C ARG A 138 1.50 -1.85 40.28
N ALA A 139 0.74 -0.84 39.86
CA ALA A 139 -0.66 -0.64 40.23
C ALA A 139 -1.65 -1.41 39.34
N ALA A 140 -1.23 -1.90 38.17
CA ALA A 140 -2.08 -2.66 37.26
C ALA A 140 -2.47 -4.03 37.86
N ASP A 141 -3.77 -4.34 37.82
CA ASP A 141 -4.35 -5.58 38.33
C ASP A 141 -4.05 -6.80 37.43
N ASP A 142 -3.71 -6.55 36.16
CA ASP A 142 -3.42 -7.52 35.10
C ASP A 142 -1.95 -7.49 34.66
N ARG A 143 -1.05 -7.00 35.51
CA ARG A 143 0.40 -6.87 35.23
C ARG A 143 1.14 -8.18 34.90
N ASP A 144 0.52 -9.32 35.19
CA ASP A 144 1.03 -10.67 34.85
C ASP A 144 0.55 -11.10 33.44
N GLU A 145 -0.46 -10.41 32.88
CA GLU A 145 -1.06 -10.67 31.56
C GLU A 145 -0.69 -9.58 30.53
N VAL A 146 -0.42 -8.35 30.98
CA VAL A 146 -0.14 -7.18 30.14
C VAL A 146 1.23 -6.58 30.49
N ASP A 147 2.08 -6.45 29.47
CA ASP A 147 3.39 -5.80 29.58
C ASP A 147 3.25 -4.28 29.36
N TYR A 148 3.01 -3.51 30.43
CA TYR A 148 3.00 -2.05 30.34
C TYR A 148 4.41 -1.45 30.29
N LEU A 149 5.47 -2.26 30.48
CA LEU A 149 6.85 -1.80 30.38
C LEU A 149 7.34 -1.74 28.93
N PHE A 150 6.67 -2.44 28.00
CA PHE A 150 6.98 -2.41 26.57
C PHE A 150 6.92 -1.01 25.96
N ASP A 151 5.96 -0.18 26.38
CA ASP A 151 5.77 1.18 25.86
C ASP A 151 6.71 2.22 26.52
N VAL A 152 7.40 1.86 27.61
CA VAL A 152 8.23 2.80 28.39
C VAL A 152 9.32 3.45 27.54
N PRO A 153 10.10 2.72 26.73
CA PRO A 153 11.11 3.34 25.87
C PRO A 153 10.55 4.41 24.92
N GLU A 154 9.42 4.13 24.27
CA GLU A 154 8.79 5.10 23.39
C GLU A 154 8.29 6.33 24.14
N GLN A 155 7.68 6.13 25.31
CA GLN A 155 7.17 7.22 26.14
C GLN A 155 8.29 8.15 26.60
N LEU A 156 9.45 7.61 27.00
CA LEU A 156 10.62 8.41 27.34
C LEU A 156 11.19 9.16 26.12
N GLY A 157 11.21 8.50 24.95
CA GLY A 157 11.57 9.13 23.68
C GLY A 157 10.66 10.32 23.34
N TRP A 158 9.35 10.18 23.56
CA TRP A 158 8.36 11.24 23.37
C TRP A 158 8.56 12.41 24.32
N SER A 159 8.75 12.17 25.62
CA SER A 159 9.03 13.24 26.60
C SER A 159 10.29 14.04 26.25
N LEU A 160 11.27 13.40 25.62
CA LEU A 160 12.54 14.02 25.25
C LEU A 160 12.45 14.81 23.93
N THR A 161 11.77 14.25 22.93
CA THR A 161 11.81 14.71 21.53
C THR A 161 10.53 15.36 21.04
N GLY A 162 9.39 15.05 21.66
CA GLY A 162 8.07 15.38 21.16
C GLY A 162 7.55 14.43 20.07
N PHE A 163 8.28 13.35 19.76
CA PHE A 163 7.87 12.35 18.76
C PHE A 163 7.58 10.97 19.37
N ARG A 164 6.51 10.34 18.87
CA ARG A 164 6.23 8.90 19.01
C ARG A 164 5.53 8.38 17.76
N HIS A 165 5.82 7.15 17.36
CA HIS A 165 5.23 6.53 16.18
C HIS A 165 3.79 6.08 16.45
N SER A 166 3.49 5.69 17.69
CA SER A 166 2.21 5.13 18.12
C SER A 166 1.14 6.18 18.48
N ALA A 167 1.37 7.47 18.16
CA ALA A 167 0.47 8.57 18.53
C ALA A 167 -0.98 8.27 18.13
N ARG A 168 -1.88 8.31 19.12
CA ARG A 168 -3.31 8.07 18.96
C ARG A 168 -3.98 9.26 18.27
N PHE A 169 -5.16 9.02 17.73
CA PHE A 169 -5.96 10.07 17.09
C PHE A 169 -6.25 11.21 18.08
N GLY A 170 -5.94 12.45 17.67
CA GLY A 170 -6.13 13.66 18.49
C GLY A 170 -4.92 14.07 19.33
N GLU A 171 -3.87 13.25 19.35
CA GLU A 171 -2.61 13.62 20.00
C GLU A 171 -1.73 14.45 19.05
N PRO A 172 -0.85 15.32 19.59
CA PRO A 172 0.10 16.07 18.78
C PRO A 172 0.99 15.13 17.97
N ARG A 173 1.04 15.33 16.66
CA ARG A 173 1.93 14.61 15.74
C ARG A 173 2.36 15.52 14.61
N PRO A 174 3.50 15.23 13.95
CA PRO A 174 3.86 15.89 12.70
C PRO A 174 2.71 15.79 11.70
N GLU A 175 2.37 16.89 11.01
CA GLU A 175 1.31 16.88 9.99
C GLU A 175 1.69 16.01 8.79
N PHE A 176 2.98 16.03 8.43
CA PHE A 176 3.49 15.29 7.29
C PHE A 176 4.96 14.92 7.51
N PHE A 177 5.34 13.79 6.94
CA PHE A 177 6.71 13.34 6.80
C PHE A 177 7.13 13.47 5.33
N GLU A 178 8.37 13.87 5.09
CA GLU A 178 8.99 13.78 3.77
C GLU A 178 9.50 12.35 3.53
N VAL A 179 9.19 11.77 2.38
CA VAL A 179 9.68 10.44 2.00
C VAL A 179 11.16 10.52 1.68
N LEU A 180 11.93 9.61 2.27
CA LEU A 180 13.36 9.44 2.01
C LEU A 180 13.60 8.17 1.20
N ASP A 181 14.67 8.15 0.42
CA ASP A 181 14.99 7.02 -0.44
C ASP A 181 16.48 6.76 -0.53
N ARG A 182 16.89 5.55 -0.88
CA ARG A 182 18.28 5.26 -1.25
C ARG A 182 18.45 5.59 -2.73
N PRO A 183 19.49 6.35 -3.14
CA PRO A 183 19.72 6.66 -4.55
C PRO A 183 19.70 5.43 -5.46
N ALA A 184 20.36 4.34 -5.03
CA ALA A 184 20.40 3.09 -5.78
C ALA A 184 19.02 2.44 -5.99
N ILE A 185 18.11 2.56 -5.02
CA ILE A 185 16.75 2.02 -5.12
C ILE A 185 15.94 2.83 -6.12
N ALA A 186 16.01 4.15 -6.08
CA ALA A 186 15.33 4.99 -7.04
C ALA A 186 15.85 4.80 -8.48
N ASP A 187 17.17 4.68 -8.64
CA ASP A 187 17.80 4.42 -9.93
C ASP A 187 17.37 3.04 -10.45
N LEU A 188 17.29 2.04 -9.57
CA LEU A 188 16.79 0.71 -9.90
C LEU A 188 15.31 0.72 -10.30
N MET A 189 14.44 1.44 -9.58
CA MET A 189 13.03 1.59 -9.96
C MET A 189 12.89 2.23 -11.35
N SER A 190 13.66 3.30 -11.61
CA SER A 190 13.64 4.00 -12.89
C SER A 190 14.12 3.10 -14.04
N LEU A 191 15.24 2.40 -13.84
CA LEU A 191 15.78 1.44 -14.80
C LEU A 191 14.78 0.30 -15.08
N THR A 192 14.18 -0.24 -14.02
CA THR A 192 13.20 -1.33 -14.12
C THR A 192 11.97 -0.88 -14.90
N ALA A 193 11.43 0.31 -14.61
CA ALA A 193 10.30 0.88 -15.32
C ALA A 193 10.59 1.03 -16.82
N GLU A 194 11.75 1.60 -17.16
CA GLU A 194 12.17 1.79 -18.55
C GLU A 194 12.32 0.43 -19.28
N MET A 195 12.99 -0.54 -18.65
CA MET A 195 13.18 -1.87 -19.25
C MET A 195 11.85 -2.61 -19.46
N ILE A 196 10.92 -2.56 -18.48
CA ILE A 196 9.58 -3.13 -18.61
C ILE A 196 8.82 -2.45 -19.75
N GLY A 197 8.91 -1.13 -19.86
CA GLY A 197 8.28 -0.36 -20.93
C GLY A 197 8.75 -0.80 -22.31
N TYR A 198 10.07 -0.93 -22.53
CA TYR A 198 10.62 -1.44 -23.79
C TYR A 198 10.19 -2.89 -24.07
N ALA A 199 10.21 -3.74 -23.04
CA ALA A 199 9.85 -5.14 -23.15
C ALA A 199 8.38 -5.34 -23.54
N LEU A 200 7.46 -4.65 -22.87
CA LEU A 200 6.03 -4.64 -23.21
C LEU A 200 5.77 -4.01 -24.59
N ALA A 201 6.54 -2.99 -24.96
CA ALA A 201 6.46 -2.40 -26.30
C ALA A 201 6.81 -3.38 -27.43
N ALA A 202 7.75 -4.31 -27.18
CA ALA A 202 8.08 -5.38 -28.11
C ALA A 202 6.95 -6.43 -28.25
N LEU A 203 6.08 -6.57 -27.24
CA LEU A 203 4.87 -7.39 -27.29
C LEU A 203 3.65 -6.66 -27.88
N GLY A 204 3.81 -5.42 -28.35
CA GLY A 204 2.74 -4.63 -28.96
C GLY A 204 1.95 -3.75 -27.98
N TYR A 205 2.36 -3.68 -26.71
CA TYR A 205 1.72 -2.76 -25.77
C TYR A 205 2.28 -1.34 -25.90
N ARG A 206 1.50 -0.32 -25.52
CA ARG A 206 1.90 1.09 -25.51
C ARG A 206 1.48 1.76 -24.20
N PRO A 207 2.33 2.61 -23.60
CA PRO A 207 1.97 3.32 -22.38
C PRO A 207 0.84 4.32 -22.67
N VAL A 208 -0.17 4.37 -21.79
CA VAL A 208 -1.31 5.32 -21.90
C VAL A 208 -1.37 6.35 -20.78
N GLY A 209 -0.53 6.22 -19.75
CA GLY A 209 -0.37 7.20 -18.68
C GLY A 209 0.39 6.67 -17.47
N GLU A 210 0.80 7.59 -16.61
CA GLU A 210 1.36 7.33 -15.27
C GLU A 210 0.28 7.58 -14.20
N PHE A 211 0.25 6.79 -13.13
CA PHE A 211 -0.68 7.01 -12.00
C PHE A 211 0.08 7.44 -10.74
N GLY A 212 -0.06 8.71 -10.36
CA GLY A 212 0.82 9.45 -9.44
C GLY A 212 0.80 9.11 -7.94
N ILE A 213 0.68 7.84 -7.55
CA ILE A 213 0.86 7.40 -6.14
C ILE A 213 1.75 6.16 -5.99
N ALA A 214 2.12 5.53 -7.10
CA ALA A 214 3.17 4.51 -7.19
C ALA A 214 3.89 4.74 -8.53
N TRP A 215 5.08 4.18 -8.73
CA TRP A 215 5.70 4.14 -10.06
C TRP A 215 4.94 3.12 -10.92
N GLY A 216 3.71 3.48 -11.26
CA GLY A 216 2.72 2.64 -11.91
C GLY A 216 2.42 3.15 -13.31
N ALA A 217 2.49 2.25 -14.28
CA ALA A 217 2.19 2.54 -15.67
C ALA A 217 1.17 1.53 -16.21
N GLU A 218 0.23 2.02 -17.02
CA GLU A 218 -0.70 1.19 -17.76
C GLU A 218 -0.28 1.13 -19.22
N TYR A 219 -0.25 -0.08 -19.74
CA TYR A 219 0.19 -0.41 -21.07
C TYR A 219 -0.96 -1.09 -21.82
N VAL A 220 -1.40 -0.50 -22.93
CA VAL A 220 -2.53 -1.00 -23.73
C VAL A 220 -2.04 -1.73 -24.97
N LEU A 221 -2.61 -2.89 -25.28
CA LEU A 221 -2.26 -3.68 -26.45
C LEU A 221 -2.92 -3.09 -27.70
N THR A 222 -2.15 -2.39 -28.54
CA THR A 222 -2.71 -1.59 -29.64
C THR A 222 -3.26 -2.43 -30.80
N ASP A 223 -2.66 -3.59 -31.07
CA ASP A 223 -3.01 -4.42 -32.24
C ASP A 223 -4.31 -5.22 -32.03
N ARG A 224 -4.86 -5.21 -30.81
CA ARG A 224 -6.12 -5.88 -30.44
C ARG A 224 -7.16 -4.93 -29.88
N MET A 225 -6.99 -3.63 -30.09
CA MET A 225 -8.04 -2.67 -29.76
C MET A 225 -9.23 -2.90 -30.70
N SER A 226 -10.31 -3.42 -30.14
CA SER A 226 -11.62 -3.12 -30.71
C SER A 226 -11.96 -1.66 -30.37
N GLU A 227 -12.93 -1.06 -31.06
CA GLU A 227 -13.38 0.30 -30.73
C GLU A 227 -13.94 0.42 -29.30
N LEU A 228 -14.36 -0.70 -28.71
CA LEU A 228 -15.06 -0.74 -27.43
C LEU A 228 -14.23 -1.29 -26.27
N VAL A 229 -13.36 -2.27 -26.50
CA VAL A 229 -12.52 -2.89 -25.46
C VAL A 229 -11.06 -2.95 -25.87
N ALA A 230 -10.19 -2.67 -24.91
CA ALA A 230 -8.75 -2.71 -25.06
C ALA A 230 -8.11 -3.58 -23.95
N PRO A 231 -7.36 -4.64 -24.30
CA PRO A 231 -6.54 -5.37 -23.34
C PRO A 231 -5.41 -4.48 -22.82
N ALA A 232 -5.12 -4.56 -21.53
CA ALA A 232 -4.09 -3.74 -20.91
C ALA A 232 -3.38 -4.47 -19.76
N ILE A 233 -2.12 -4.11 -19.53
CA ILE A 233 -1.34 -4.55 -18.37
C ILE A 233 -1.04 -3.33 -17.52
N ARG A 234 -1.29 -3.42 -16.22
CA ARG A 234 -0.85 -2.44 -15.24
C ARG A 234 0.34 -3.02 -14.51
N VAL A 235 1.43 -2.27 -14.47
CA VAL A 235 2.61 -2.63 -13.70
C VAL A 235 2.76 -1.61 -12.58
N PHE A 236 3.01 -2.09 -11.38
CA PHE A 236 3.30 -1.29 -10.20
C PHE A 236 4.73 -1.59 -9.76
N LEU A 237 5.51 -0.53 -9.59
CA LEU A 237 6.79 -0.59 -8.89
C LEU A 237 6.61 0.10 -7.55
N GLU A 238 6.90 -0.66 -6.50
CA GLU A 238 6.75 -0.22 -5.13
C GLU A 238 8.01 -0.55 -4.33
N ARG A 239 8.23 0.21 -3.26
CA ARG A 239 9.28 -0.11 -2.30
C ARG A 239 8.71 -1.12 -1.33
N SER A 240 9.38 -2.26 -1.19
CA SER A 240 9.02 -3.19 -0.14
C SER A 240 9.28 -2.57 1.23
N PRO A 241 8.64 -3.08 2.29
CA PRO A 241 9.01 -2.72 3.65
C PRO A 241 10.50 -2.96 3.97
N GLY A 242 11.17 -3.90 3.29
CA GLY A 242 12.62 -4.13 3.41
C GLY A 242 13.49 -3.14 2.62
N GLY A 243 12.90 -2.14 1.99
CA GLY A 243 13.62 -1.16 1.16
C GLY A 243 14.06 -1.69 -0.20
N GLU A 244 13.59 -2.87 -0.61
CA GLU A 244 13.84 -3.44 -1.94
C GLU A 244 12.83 -2.88 -2.96
N VAL A 245 13.12 -3.07 -4.26
CA VAL A 245 12.14 -2.78 -5.31
C VAL A 245 11.29 -4.01 -5.54
N ALA A 246 9.98 -3.88 -5.40
CA ALA A 246 9.01 -4.92 -5.73
C ALA A 246 8.25 -4.53 -7.00
N VAL A 247 8.06 -5.51 -7.89
CA VAL A 247 7.20 -5.40 -9.07
C VAL A 247 5.94 -6.21 -8.83
N SER A 248 4.77 -5.60 -8.99
CA SER A 248 3.50 -6.31 -9.11
C SER A 248 2.80 -5.90 -10.40
N ALA A 249 1.88 -6.73 -10.90
CA ALA A 249 1.16 -6.42 -12.13
C ALA A 249 -0.23 -7.07 -12.19
N ASP A 250 -1.11 -6.40 -12.92
CA ASP A 250 -2.46 -6.87 -13.24
C ASP A 250 -2.66 -6.93 -14.75
N ALA A 251 -3.38 -7.95 -15.21
CA ALA A 251 -4.02 -7.93 -16.52
C ALA A 251 -5.41 -7.31 -16.38
N THR A 252 -5.77 -6.44 -17.32
CA THR A 252 -7.01 -5.65 -17.27
C THR A 252 -7.65 -5.57 -18.65
N VAL A 253 -8.97 -5.43 -18.66
CA VAL A 253 -9.72 -5.05 -19.86
C VAL A 253 -10.35 -3.70 -19.58
N ILE A 254 -10.04 -2.71 -20.41
CA ILE A 254 -10.50 -1.33 -20.23
C ILE A 254 -11.37 -0.88 -21.41
N SER A 255 -12.22 0.12 -21.17
CA SER A 255 -13.02 0.78 -22.21
C SER A 255 -13.20 2.25 -21.90
N THR A 256 -12.80 3.10 -22.85
CA THR A 256 -13.04 4.55 -22.78
C THR A 256 -14.53 4.87 -22.84
N GLY A 257 -15.31 4.14 -23.64
CA GLY A 257 -16.76 4.28 -23.69
C GLY A 257 -17.42 3.95 -22.35
N VAL A 258 -17.01 2.85 -21.70
CA VAL A 258 -17.50 2.51 -20.35
C VAL A 258 -17.13 3.60 -19.34
N ARG A 259 -15.86 4.04 -19.32
CA ARG A 259 -15.40 5.16 -18.48
C ARG A 259 -16.30 6.38 -18.64
N ASP A 260 -16.51 6.82 -19.87
CA ASP A 260 -17.24 8.05 -20.18
C ASP A 260 -18.73 7.93 -19.81
N VAL A 261 -19.30 6.73 -19.84
CA VAL A 261 -20.64 6.48 -19.29
C VAL A 261 -20.64 6.54 -17.77
N MET A 262 -19.74 5.80 -17.12
CA MET A 262 -19.68 5.67 -15.66
C MET A 262 -19.44 7.02 -14.97
N LEU A 263 -18.63 7.90 -15.55
CA LEU A 263 -18.35 9.24 -15.01
C LEU A 263 -19.56 10.18 -14.98
N THR A 264 -20.60 9.92 -15.79
CA THR A 264 -21.83 10.73 -15.71
C THR A 264 -22.86 10.14 -14.76
N LEU A 265 -22.65 8.93 -14.26
CA LEU A 265 -23.58 8.31 -13.34
C LEU A 265 -23.45 8.98 -11.97
N PRO A 266 -24.55 9.12 -11.23
CA PRO A 266 -24.50 9.73 -9.90
C PRO A 266 -23.79 8.78 -8.91
N SER A 267 -23.17 9.30 -7.86
CA SER A 267 -22.30 8.51 -6.96
C SER A 267 -22.99 7.34 -6.25
N GLN A 268 -24.31 7.40 -6.03
CA GLN A 268 -25.07 6.25 -5.51
C GLN A 268 -25.11 5.06 -6.49
N ALA A 269 -24.86 5.30 -7.77
CA ALA A 269 -24.73 4.28 -8.80
C ALA A 269 -23.29 3.78 -8.96
N TRP A 270 -22.32 4.25 -8.17
CA TRP A 270 -20.95 3.70 -8.14
C TRP A 270 -20.85 2.57 -7.11
N LEU A 271 -19.78 1.77 -7.17
CA LEU A 271 -19.53 0.76 -6.14
C LEU A 271 -19.14 1.42 -4.82
N GLU A 272 -19.29 0.68 -3.74
CA GLU A 272 -18.76 1.10 -2.45
C GLU A 272 -17.23 1.24 -2.54
N TYR A 273 -16.72 2.36 -2.02
CA TYR A 273 -15.31 2.77 -2.07
C TYR A 273 -14.78 3.16 -3.45
N ASP A 274 -15.60 3.20 -4.49
CA ASP A 274 -15.18 3.81 -5.75
C ASP A 274 -14.92 5.29 -5.55
N SER A 275 -13.67 5.68 -5.80
CA SER A 275 -13.32 7.07 -6.03
C SER A 275 -13.55 7.42 -7.50
N GLU A 276 -13.66 8.71 -7.80
CA GLU A 276 -13.68 9.17 -9.18
C GLU A 276 -12.45 8.67 -9.97
N GLN A 277 -11.29 8.52 -9.31
CA GLN A 277 -10.09 7.96 -9.94
C GLN A 277 -10.26 6.50 -10.35
N CYS A 278 -10.97 5.68 -9.57
CA CYS A 278 -11.28 4.30 -9.93
C CYS A 278 -12.14 4.26 -11.21
N VAL A 279 -13.20 5.08 -11.24
CA VAL A 279 -14.13 5.16 -12.38
C VAL A 279 -13.44 5.69 -13.64
N ARG A 280 -12.54 6.68 -13.50
CA ARG A 280 -11.75 7.26 -14.60
C ARG A 280 -10.87 6.26 -15.33
N ARG A 281 -10.63 5.07 -14.79
CA ARG A 281 -9.84 4.04 -15.48
C ARG A 281 -10.66 3.24 -16.50
N GLY A 282 -11.99 3.18 -16.35
CA GLY A 282 -12.83 2.39 -17.26
C GLY A 282 -12.52 0.89 -17.24
N VAL A 283 -12.03 0.37 -16.12
CA VAL A 283 -11.76 -1.06 -15.95
C VAL A 283 -13.08 -1.83 -15.99
N ILE A 284 -13.12 -2.85 -16.84
CA ILE A 284 -14.23 -3.79 -16.96
C ILE A 284 -13.88 -5.05 -16.16
N ASP A 285 -12.76 -5.70 -16.48
CA ASP A 285 -12.31 -6.91 -15.77
C ASP A 285 -10.83 -6.76 -15.41
N SER A 286 -10.40 -7.41 -14.33
CA SER A 286 -9.04 -7.33 -13.82
C SER A 286 -8.64 -8.62 -13.12
N ILE A 287 -7.39 -9.04 -13.32
CA ILE A 287 -6.78 -10.16 -12.60
C ILE A 287 -5.32 -9.86 -12.28
N GLY A 288 -4.93 -10.02 -11.01
CA GLY A 288 -3.53 -9.90 -10.61
C GLY A 288 -2.71 -11.09 -11.10
N PHE A 289 -1.45 -10.86 -11.46
CA PHE A 289 -0.58 -11.90 -12.02
C PHE A 289 -0.43 -13.10 -11.08
N GLY A 290 -0.44 -12.87 -9.77
CA GLY A 290 -0.38 -13.93 -8.76
C GLY A 290 -1.50 -14.98 -8.84
N LYS A 291 -2.66 -14.63 -9.40
CA LYS A 291 -3.76 -15.60 -9.58
C LYS A 291 -3.49 -16.63 -10.68
N PHE A 292 -2.47 -16.44 -11.51
CA PHE A 292 -2.04 -17.44 -12.50
C PHE A 292 -1.08 -18.48 -11.93
N GLU A 293 -0.38 -18.18 -10.83
CA GLU A 293 0.61 -19.08 -10.19
C GLU A 293 -0.04 -20.11 -9.27
N SER A 294 -1.10 -19.70 -8.57
CA SER A 294 -1.68 -20.51 -7.51
C SER A 294 -3.01 -21.12 -7.93
N SER A 295 -3.12 -22.45 -7.86
CA SER A 295 -4.41 -23.13 -7.69
C SER A 295 -5.06 -22.86 -6.32
N TRP A 296 -4.41 -22.06 -5.48
CA TRP A 296 -4.87 -21.67 -4.15
C TRP A 296 -5.74 -20.43 -4.22
N SER A 297 -7.02 -20.70 -4.14
CA SER A 297 -8.06 -19.72 -4.19
C SER A 297 -8.29 -19.06 -2.84
N PHE A 298 -7.27 -18.42 -2.28
CA PHE A 298 -7.53 -17.54 -1.15
C PHE A 298 -8.34 -16.34 -1.64
N PRO A 299 -9.56 -16.12 -1.12
CA PRO A 299 -10.35 -14.93 -1.44
C PRO A 299 -9.56 -13.71 -0.94
N GLY A 300 -8.97 -12.97 -1.87
CA GLY A 300 -8.04 -11.88 -1.56
C GLY A 300 -6.58 -12.15 -1.90
N ALA A 301 -6.29 -13.17 -2.74
CA ALA A 301 -4.96 -13.47 -3.26
C ALA A 301 -4.14 -12.19 -3.48
N LEU A 302 -3.16 -12.04 -2.59
CA LEU A 302 -2.19 -10.97 -2.51
C LEU A 302 -1.61 -10.73 -3.90
N SER A 303 -1.38 -9.47 -4.25
CA SER A 303 -0.50 -9.14 -5.38
C SER A 303 0.79 -9.93 -5.20
N VAL A 304 1.04 -10.92 -6.04
CA VAL A 304 2.37 -11.53 -6.09
C VAL A 304 3.32 -10.42 -6.55
N GLN A 305 4.34 -10.24 -5.74
CA GLN A 305 5.40 -9.28 -5.93
C GLN A 305 6.67 -10.04 -6.25
N GLU A 306 7.38 -9.60 -7.30
CA GLU A 306 8.73 -10.05 -7.58
C GLU A 306 9.72 -9.00 -7.04
N PHE A 307 10.67 -9.42 -6.22
CA PHE A 307 11.72 -8.54 -5.71
C PHE A 307 12.84 -8.42 -6.74
N VAL A 308 13.17 -7.19 -7.08
CA VAL A 308 14.07 -6.86 -8.16
C VAL A 308 15.46 -6.56 -7.61
N THR A 309 16.47 -7.30 -8.09
CA THR A 309 17.87 -7.04 -7.73
C THR A 309 18.61 -6.17 -8.75
N ASN A 310 18.22 -6.26 -10.02
CA ASN A 310 18.98 -5.67 -11.13
C ASN A 310 18.11 -5.11 -12.29
N GLY A 311 16.78 -5.10 -12.11
CA GLY A 311 15.79 -4.68 -13.11
C GLY A 311 15.37 -5.80 -14.06
N ARG A 312 16.31 -6.64 -14.48
CA ARG A 312 16.06 -7.74 -15.42
C ARG A 312 15.12 -8.80 -14.84
N ASP A 313 15.28 -9.15 -13.57
CA ASP A 313 14.44 -10.17 -12.92
C ASP A 313 12.95 -9.77 -12.98
N GLY A 314 12.64 -8.50 -12.69
CA GLY A 314 11.29 -7.94 -12.81
C GLY A 314 10.76 -7.94 -14.26
N VAL A 315 11.62 -7.67 -15.24
CA VAL A 315 11.24 -7.74 -16.67
C VAL A 315 10.94 -9.17 -17.09
N GLU A 316 11.81 -10.12 -16.73
CA GLU A 316 11.63 -11.54 -17.05
C GLU A 316 10.34 -12.07 -16.41
N TRP A 317 10.06 -11.69 -15.15
CA TRP A 317 8.81 -11.99 -14.47
C TRP A 317 7.60 -11.43 -15.24
N VAL A 318 7.54 -10.11 -15.50
CA VAL A 318 6.42 -9.49 -16.22
C VAL A 318 6.19 -10.13 -17.60
N LEU A 319 7.27 -10.38 -18.35
CA LEU A 319 7.18 -10.97 -19.68
C LEU A 319 6.68 -12.41 -19.67
N SER A 320 7.05 -13.20 -18.66
CA SER A 320 6.59 -14.58 -18.53
C SER A 320 5.07 -14.68 -18.44
N TYR A 321 4.43 -13.71 -17.75
CA TYR A 321 2.98 -13.57 -17.68
C TYR A 321 2.40 -12.98 -18.96
N ALA A 322 2.93 -11.82 -19.39
CA ALA A 322 2.41 -11.04 -20.51
C ALA A 322 2.36 -11.84 -21.81
N ALA A 323 3.39 -12.66 -22.08
CA ALA A 323 3.46 -13.51 -23.27
C ALA A 323 2.79 -14.87 -23.11
N GLY A 324 2.40 -15.24 -21.89
CA GLY A 324 1.81 -16.54 -21.55
C GLY A 324 0.37 -16.43 -21.05
N PRO A 325 0.11 -16.66 -19.75
CA PRO A 325 -1.24 -16.75 -19.20
C PRO A 325 -2.05 -15.46 -19.37
N VAL A 326 -1.44 -14.28 -19.33
CA VAL A 326 -2.14 -13.00 -19.54
C VAL A 326 -2.65 -12.87 -20.97
N PHE A 327 -1.85 -13.29 -21.96
CA PHE A 327 -2.26 -13.28 -23.36
C PHE A 327 -3.49 -14.18 -23.59
N GLN A 328 -3.50 -15.36 -22.96
CA GLN A 328 -4.65 -16.27 -23.01
C GLN A 328 -5.88 -15.67 -22.31
N TRP A 329 -5.69 -15.10 -21.12
CA TRP A 329 -6.74 -14.42 -20.36
C TRP A 329 -7.39 -13.27 -21.14
N HIS A 330 -6.58 -12.47 -21.86
CA HIS A 330 -7.10 -11.42 -22.75
C HIS A 330 -7.88 -11.98 -23.95
N ALA A 331 -7.45 -13.10 -24.53
CA ALA A 331 -8.13 -13.72 -25.67
C ALA A 331 -9.54 -14.25 -25.32
N GLU A 332 -9.79 -14.56 -24.05
CA GLU A 332 -11.13 -14.92 -23.55
C GLU A 332 -12.05 -13.71 -23.33
N ARG A 333 -11.55 -12.48 -23.55
CA ARG A 333 -12.23 -11.21 -23.25
C ARG A 333 -12.13 -10.22 -24.41
N ASP A 334 -11.86 -10.71 -25.62
CA ASP A 334 -11.64 -9.88 -26.80
C ASP A 334 -12.93 -9.43 -27.48
N THR A 335 -14.09 -9.93 -27.04
CA THR A 335 -15.41 -9.54 -27.55
C THR A 335 -16.43 -9.26 -26.44
N VAL A 336 -17.41 -8.40 -26.74
CA VAL A 336 -18.56 -8.13 -25.85
C VAL A 336 -19.31 -9.43 -25.53
N ALA A 337 -19.48 -10.33 -26.50
CA ALA A 337 -20.18 -11.60 -26.30
C ALA A 337 -19.48 -12.51 -25.26
N GLN A 338 -18.15 -12.60 -25.28
CA GLN A 338 -17.41 -13.34 -24.26
C GLN A 338 -17.54 -12.68 -22.88
N LEU A 339 -17.45 -11.34 -22.82
CA LEU A 339 -17.63 -10.60 -21.58
C LEU A 339 -19.03 -10.80 -20.98
N VAL A 340 -20.07 -10.91 -21.81
CA VAL A 340 -21.45 -11.27 -21.36
C VAL A 340 -21.49 -12.63 -20.68
N VAL A 341 -20.77 -13.62 -21.21
CA VAL A 341 -20.66 -14.95 -20.59
C VAL A 341 -19.93 -14.84 -19.26
N LEU A 342 -18.77 -14.17 -19.24
CA LEU A 342 -17.95 -14.01 -18.04
C LEU A 342 -18.63 -13.17 -16.95
N ALA A 343 -19.43 -12.17 -17.31
CA ALA A 343 -20.20 -11.35 -16.38
C ALA A 343 -21.16 -12.16 -15.51
N ARG A 344 -21.54 -13.38 -15.95
CA ARG A 344 -22.39 -14.29 -15.18
C ARG A 344 -21.61 -15.26 -14.29
N VAL A 345 -20.30 -15.39 -14.49
CA VAL A 345 -19.45 -16.29 -13.72
C VAL A 345 -19.29 -15.76 -12.30
N GLN A 346 -19.67 -16.58 -11.32
CA GLN A 346 -19.43 -16.32 -9.91
C GLN A 346 -18.00 -16.74 -9.53
N ASN A 347 -17.37 -15.99 -8.63
CA ASN A 347 -16.14 -16.40 -7.98
C ASN A 347 -16.41 -17.56 -7.00
N GLU A 348 -15.37 -18.07 -6.36
CA GLU A 348 -15.51 -19.23 -5.46
C GLU A 348 -16.35 -18.96 -4.20
N GLY A 349 -16.50 -17.69 -3.82
CA GLY A 349 -17.44 -17.28 -2.78
C GLY A 349 -18.90 -17.26 -3.23
N GLY A 350 -19.18 -17.61 -4.49
CA GLY A 350 -20.51 -17.53 -5.10
C GLY A 350 -20.92 -16.12 -5.49
N TYR A 351 -19.99 -15.16 -5.52
CA TYR A 351 -20.29 -13.76 -5.83
C TYR A 351 -19.93 -13.41 -7.27
N VAL A 352 -20.74 -12.57 -7.89
CA VAL A 352 -20.43 -11.97 -9.20
C VAL A 352 -19.54 -10.76 -8.99
N GLU A 353 -18.50 -10.62 -9.83
CA GLU A 353 -17.65 -9.43 -9.83
C GLU A 353 -18.42 -8.22 -10.37
N PRO A 354 -18.74 -7.21 -9.54
CA PRO A 354 -19.60 -6.11 -9.95
C PRO A 354 -18.98 -5.22 -11.03
N GLU A 355 -17.64 -5.01 -11.01
CA GLU A 355 -16.94 -4.23 -12.05
C GLU A 355 -17.15 -4.85 -13.43
N ARG A 356 -16.91 -6.17 -13.54
CA ARG A 356 -17.10 -6.94 -14.78
C ARG A 356 -18.53 -6.90 -15.25
N LEU A 357 -19.49 -7.14 -14.37
CA LEU A 357 -20.88 -7.13 -14.77
C LEU A 357 -21.34 -5.75 -15.25
N ARG A 358 -21.09 -4.70 -14.48
CA ARG A 358 -21.55 -3.33 -14.81
C ARG A 358 -20.86 -2.79 -16.06
N GLY A 359 -19.55 -3.00 -16.17
CA GLY A 359 -18.78 -2.64 -17.37
C GLY A 359 -19.31 -3.36 -18.62
N THR A 360 -19.62 -4.66 -18.50
CA THR A 360 -20.20 -5.43 -19.61
C THR A 360 -21.60 -4.96 -20.00
N VAL A 361 -22.46 -4.60 -19.04
CA VAL A 361 -23.78 -4.04 -19.32
C VAL A 361 -23.66 -2.75 -20.12
N VAL A 362 -22.74 -1.85 -19.72
CA VAL A 362 -22.48 -0.62 -20.46
C VAL A 362 -21.92 -0.90 -21.85
N LEU A 363 -21.00 -1.86 -21.98
CA LEU A 363 -20.50 -2.27 -23.30
C LEU A 363 -21.63 -2.75 -24.21
N CYS A 364 -22.54 -3.59 -23.72
CA CYS A 364 -23.70 -4.01 -24.49
C CYS A 364 -24.56 -2.82 -24.94
N LEU A 365 -24.70 -1.78 -24.12
CA LEU A 365 -25.44 -0.57 -24.50
C LEU A 365 -24.72 0.27 -25.55
N LEU A 366 -23.38 0.27 -25.54
CA LEU A 366 -22.56 0.96 -26.54
C LEU A 366 -22.44 0.17 -27.85
N ASP A 367 -22.66 -1.14 -27.81
CA ASP A 367 -22.64 -2.08 -28.96
C ASP A 367 -24.05 -2.38 -29.50
N ASP A 368 -25.03 -1.50 -29.26
CA ASP A 368 -26.43 -1.64 -29.69
C ASP A 368 -27.11 -2.97 -29.27
N ALA A 369 -26.63 -3.62 -28.20
CA ALA A 369 -27.13 -4.88 -27.65
C ALA A 369 -28.00 -4.66 -26.40
N ALA A 370 -28.97 -3.72 -26.48
CA ALA A 370 -29.79 -3.30 -25.35
C ALA A 370 -30.61 -4.43 -24.69
N THR A 371 -31.06 -5.42 -25.47
CA THR A 371 -31.74 -6.62 -24.94
C THR A 371 -30.83 -7.43 -24.02
N THR A 372 -29.59 -7.68 -24.44
CA THR A 372 -28.60 -8.41 -23.64
C THR A 372 -28.24 -7.65 -22.37
N ALA A 373 -28.09 -6.32 -22.44
CA ALA A 373 -27.88 -5.48 -21.27
C ALA A 373 -29.05 -5.60 -20.27
N ALA A 374 -30.30 -5.54 -20.76
CA ALA A 374 -31.49 -5.63 -19.93
C ALA A 374 -31.61 -7.00 -19.23
N ASP A 375 -31.35 -8.08 -19.96
CA ASP A 375 -31.35 -9.44 -19.44
C ASP A 375 -30.26 -9.67 -18.38
N LEU A 376 -29.06 -9.11 -18.59
CA LEU A 376 -27.96 -9.15 -17.63
C LEU A 376 -28.33 -8.43 -16.33
N MET A 377 -28.85 -7.20 -16.42
CA MET A 377 -29.22 -6.42 -15.24
C MET A 377 -30.43 -6.98 -14.50
N GLN A 378 -31.43 -7.52 -15.21
CA GLN A 378 -32.56 -8.21 -14.58
C GLN A 378 -32.09 -9.42 -13.78
N TRP A 379 -31.23 -10.24 -14.38
CA TRP A 379 -30.62 -11.38 -13.68
C TRP A 379 -29.81 -10.91 -12.46
N TYR A 380 -28.98 -9.88 -12.60
CA TYR A 380 -28.16 -9.38 -11.52
C TYR A 380 -28.99 -8.89 -10.32
N LEU A 381 -30.05 -8.11 -10.57
CA LEU A 381 -30.96 -7.62 -9.54
C LEU A 381 -31.79 -8.71 -8.86
N SER A 382 -31.85 -9.90 -9.47
CA SER A 382 -32.52 -11.08 -8.91
C SER A 382 -31.65 -11.88 -7.93
N LEU A 383 -30.34 -11.59 -7.87
CA LEU A 383 -29.43 -12.28 -6.96
C LEU A 383 -29.79 -11.98 -5.50
N GLU A 384 -29.68 -13.01 -4.66
CA GLU A 384 -29.93 -12.90 -3.22
C GLU A 384 -28.75 -12.27 -2.47
N ARG A 385 -27.55 -12.34 -3.06
CA ARG A 385 -26.29 -11.91 -2.43
C ARG A 385 -25.45 -11.11 -3.43
N TYR A 386 -24.78 -10.09 -2.91
CA TYR A 386 -23.90 -9.20 -3.65
C TYR A 386 -22.49 -9.27 -3.07
N TYR A 387 -21.51 -8.90 -3.88
CA TYR A 387 -20.12 -8.74 -3.45
C TYR A 387 -20.01 -7.61 -2.41
N ALA A 388 -18.99 -7.62 -1.55
CA ALA A 388 -18.89 -6.68 -0.42
C ALA A 388 -18.87 -5.18 -0.83
N ARG A 389 -18.46 -4.86 -2.05
CA ARG A 389 -18.47 -3.49 -2.61
C ARG A 389 -19.79 -3.11 -3.28
N GLU A 390 -20.80 -3.96 -3.20
CA GLU A 390 -22.05 -3.80 -3.91
C GLU A 390 -23.25 -4.07 -3.00
N SER A 391 -24.36 -3.39 -3.28
CA SER A 391 -25.64 -3.69 -2.66
C SER A 391 -26.75 -3.74 -3.70
N ARG A 392 -27.90 -4.31 -3.31
CA ARG A 392 -29.08 -4.31 -4.18
C ARG A 392 -29.52 -2.89 -4.52
N GLU A 393 -29.45 -1.97 -3.57
CA GLU A 393 -29.81 -0.56 -3.72
C GLU A 393 -28.86 0.14 -4.70
N ARG A 394 -27.55 -0.10 -4.60
CA ARG A 394 -26.55 0.44 -5.53
C ARG A 394 -26.72 -0.13 -6.93
N ALA A 395 -26.92 -1.43 -7.07
CA ALA A 395 -27.22 -2.07 -8.36
C ALA A 395 -28.52 -1.52 -8.99
N ALA A 396 -29.56 -1.26 -8.18
CA ALA A 396 -30.80 -0.65 -8.63
C ALA A 396 -30.62 0.82 -9.03
N ALA A 397 -29.80 1.58 -8.31
CA ALA A 397 -29.45 2.95 -8.66
C ALA A 397 -28.67 3.01 -9.99
N PHE A 398 -27.76 2.07 -10.21
CA PHE A 398 -27.06 1.89 -11.48
C PHE A 398 -28.02 1.57 -12.63
N ASP A 399 -28.90 0.58 -12.46
CA ASP A 399 -29.95 0.25 -13.44
C ASP A 399 -30.85 1.45 -13.76
N HIS A 400 -31.24 2.23 -12.75
CA HIS A 400 -32.06 3.43 -12.93
C HIS A 400 -31.31 4.50 -13.76
N ALA A 401 -30.06 4.79 -13.41
CA ALA A 401 -29.26 5.79 -14.12
C ALA A 401 -29.01 5.40 -15.59
N LEU A 402 -28.88 4.10 -15.90
CA LEU A 402 -28.81 3.62 -17.28
C LEU A 402 -30.13 3.79 -18.03
N ARG A 403 -31.29 3.57 -17.39
CA ARG A 403 -32.60 3.81 -18.01
C ARG A 403 -32.79 5.28 -18.39
N ASP A 404 -32.34 6.21 -17.54
CA ASP A 404 -32.43 7.64 -17.85
C ASP A 404 -31.57 8.02 -19.07
N ARG A 405 -30.44 7.34 -19.25
CA ARG A 405 -29.47 7.64 -20.32
C ARG A 405 -29.76 6.93 -21.63
N PHE A 406 -30.30 5.71 -21.61
CA PHE A 406 -30.44 4.84 -22.78
C PHE A 406 -31.93 4.49 -23.03
N PRO A 407 -32.64 5.20 -23.94
CA PRO A 407 -34.09 5.06 -24.12
C PRO A 407 -34.56 3.66 -24.53
N GLU A 408 -33.78 2.94 -25.33
CA GLU A 408 -34.12 1.57 -25.73
C GLU A 408 -34.01 0.60 -24.56
N TYR A 409 -32.95 0.72 -23.77
CA TYR A 409 -32.79 -0.02 -22.51
C TYR A 409 -33.92 0.28 -21.53
N ALA A 410 -34.32 1.55 -21.41
CA ALA A 410 -35.45 1.97 -20.60
C ALA A 410 -36.76 1.30 -21.02
N ARG A 411 -37.01 1.20 -22.33
CA ARG A 411 -38.19 0.52 -22.88
C ARG A 411 -38.20 -0.96 -22.49
N LEU A 412 -37.08 -1.65 -22.66
CA LEU A 412 -36.97 -3.08 -22.35
C LEU A 412 -37.11 -3.36 -20.85
N ARG A 413 -36.48 -2.55 -19.99
CA ARG A 413 -36.58 -2.65 -18.52
C ARG A 413 -37.93 -2.18 -17.96
N GLY A 414 -38.66 -1.34 -18.71
CA GLY A 414 -39.99 -0.85 -18.37
C GLY A 414 -41.13 -1.79 -18.75
N ILE A 415 -40.87 -2.80 -19.58
CA ILE A 415 -41.81 -3.89 -19.86
C ILE A 415 -41.66 -4.94 -18.74
N SER A 416 -42.16 -4.59 -17.57
CA SER A 416 -42.48 -5.56 -16.52
C SER A 416 -43.81 -5.11 -15.93
N GLY A 417 -44.87 -5.59 -16.57
CA GLY A 417 -46.22 -5.58 -15.99
C GLY A 417 -46.38 -6.61 -14.90
#